data_AF-A0A522UNY7-F1
#
_entry.id   AF-A0A522UNY7-F1
#
_cell.length_a   1.000
_cell.length_b   1.000
_cell.length_c   1.000
_cell.angle_alpha   90.00
_cell.angle_beta   90.00
_cell.angle_gamma   90.00
#
_symmetry.space_group_name_H-M   'P 1'
#
loop_
_entity.id
_entity.type
_entity.pdbx_description
1 polymer ?
#
loop_
_entity_poly.entity_id
_entity_poly.type
_entity_poly.pdbx_seq_one_letter_code
_entity_poly.pdbx_strand_id
1 'polypeptide(L)' 'MGDQQCSHPCGGEKARISKIAEEIDRIYEEELDRLREELMGQGIDITSGEGLKTFILAVRRLNKQFK' A
#
# COMPACT_ATOMS: atom_id res chain seq x y z
N MET A 1 -13.50 -9.62 48.28
CA MET A 1 -13.70 -10.51 47.11
C MET A 1 -13.55 -9.61 45.90
N GLY A 2 -12.51 -9.86 45.10
CA GLY A 2 -11.97 -8.88 44.16
C GLY A 2 -12.89 -8.62 42.97
N ASP A 3 -13.06 -7.34 42.66
CA ASP A 3 -13.64 -6.84 41.42
C ASP A 3 -12.93 -7.45 40.21
N GLN A 4 -13.68 -8.19 39.40
CA GLN A 4 -13.22 -8.71 38.12
C GLN A 4 -13.18 -7.53 37.13
N GLN A 5 -12.04 -6.84 37.14
CA GLN A 5 -11.77 -5.72 36.24
C GLN A 5 -11.52 -6.28 34.85
N CYS A 6 -12.45 -6.06 33.92
CA CYS A 6 -12.26 -6.35 32.51
C CYS A 6 -11.09 -5.51 31.97
N SER A 7 -9.89 -6.09 31.94
CA SER A 7 -8.69 -5.50 31.37
C SER A 7 -8.74 -5.59 29.84
N HIS A 8 -9.44 -4.65 29.20
CA HIS A 8 -9.34 -4.42 27.75
C HIS A 8 -8.46 -3.20 27.47
N PRO A 9 -7.27 -3.36 26.83
CA PRO A 9 -6.62 -2.28 26.12
C PRO A 9 -7.05 -2.28 24.63
N CYS A 10 -8.33 -2.54 24.32
CA CYS A 10 -8.74 -2.74 22.92
C CYS A 10 -8.87 -1.44 22.10
N GLY A 11 -8.85 -0.26 22.71
CA GLY A 11 -9.00 1.02 22.00
C GLY A 11 -7.69 1.54 21.38
N GLY A 12 -6.59 1.49 22.14
CA GLY A 12 -5.30 2.04 21.71
C GLY A 12 -4.51 1.14 20.75
N GLU A 13 -4.79 -0.16 20.74
CA GLU A 13 -4.22 -1.11 19.77
C GLU A 13 -4.90 -0.97 18.42
N LYS A 14 -6.24 -0.89 18.38
CA LYS A 14 -7.01 -0.65 17.16
C LYS A 14 -6.64 0.66 16.47
N ALA A 15 -6.50 1.74 17.24
CA ALA A 15 -6.08 3.04 16.68
C ALA A 15 -4.65 3.01 16.11
N ARG A 16 -3.74 2.23 16.69
CA ARG A 16 -2.39 2.04 16.15
C ARG A 16 -2.39 1.21 14.87
N ILE A 17 -3.17 0.13 14.83
CA ILE A 17 -3.33 -0.70 13.63
C ILE A 17 -3.92 0.13 12.48
N SER A 18 -4.92 0.98 12.75
CA SER A 18 -5.49 1.89 11.73
C SER A 18 -4.44 2.83 11.14
N LYS A 19 -3.62 3.46 11.99
CA LYS A 19 -2.55 4.37 11.53
C LYS A 19 -1.50 3.65 10.69
N ILE A 20 -1.12 2.44 11.09
CA ILE A 20 -0.16 1.63 10.34
C ILE A 20 -0.73 1.25 8.97
N ALA A 21 -2.01 0.88 8.90
CA ALA A 21 -2.68 0.59 7.63
C ALA A 21 -2.71 1.82 6.70
N GLU A 22 -3.09 2.99 7.22
CA GLU A 22 -3.07 4.25 6.48
C GLU A 22 -1.66 4.64 5.98
N GLU A 23 -0.63 4.34 6.77
CA GLU A 23 0.76 4.60 6.39
C GLU A 23 1.26 3.63 5.30
N ILE A 24 0.86 2.35 5.37
CA ILE A 24 1.13 1.36 4.32
C ILE A 24 0.45 1.76 3.01
N ASP A 25 -0.82 2.17 3.06
CA ASP A 25 -1.57 2.60 1.87
C ASP A 25 -0.87 3.80 1.21
N ARG A 26 -0.42 4.78 2.00
CA ARG A 26 0.32 5.93 1.48
C ARG A 26 1.64 5.54 0.83
N ILE A 27 2.43 4.67 1.46
CA ILE A 27 3.70 4.19 0.89
C ILE A 27 3.44 3.47 -0.43
N TYR A 28 2.37 2.68 -0.50
CA TYR A 28 1.99 1.97 -1.71
C TYR A 28 1.56 2.93 -2.83
N GLU A 29 0.80 3.98 -2.53
CA GLU A 29 0.44 5.03 -3.49
C GLU A 29 1.67 5.78 -4.03
N GLU A 30 2.59 6.19 -3.15
CA GLU A 30 3.84 6.87 -3.55
C GLU A 30 4.69 6.00 -4.49
N GLU A 31 4.75 4.70 -4.23
CA GLU A 31 5.54 3.78 -5.04
C GLU A 31 4.87 3.48 -6.41
N LEU A 32 3.54 3.50 -6.47
CA LEU A 32 2.80 3.46 -7.73
C LEU A 32 3.04 4.70 -8.59
N ASP A 33 3.09 5.89 -7.98
CA ASP A 33 3.38 7.14 -8.68
C ASP A 33 4.81 7.15 -9.22
N ARG A 34 5.80 6.73 -8.42
CA ARG A 34 7.18 6.57 -8.89
C ARG A 34 7.28 5.61 -10.07
N LEU A 35 6.63 4.46 -9.97
CA LEU A 35 6.62 3.48 -11.05
C LEU A 35 6.01 4.05 -12.34
N ARG A 36 4.96 4.86 -12.20
CA ARG A 36 4.35 5.56 -13.33
C ARG A 36 5.33 6.54 -13.98
N GLU A 37 6.01 7.36 -13.18
CA GLU A 37 7.01 8.31 -13.65
C GLU A 37 8.20 7.62 -14.32
N GLU A 38 8.70 6.51 -13.76
CA GLU A 38 9.79 5.73 -14.35
C GLU A 38 9.41 5.18 -15.74
N LEU A 39 8.21 4.62 -15.88
CA LEU A 39 7.75 4.09 -17.16
C LEU A 39 7.56 5.21 -18.19
N MET A 40 6.97 6.34 -17.78
CA MET A 40 6.86 7.51 -18.65
C MET A 40 8.24 8.06 -19.05
N GLY A 41 9.21 8.08 -18.12
CA GLY A 41 10.60 8.47 -18.38
C GLY A 41 11.32 7.56 -19.37
N GLN A 42 10.92 6.28 -19.43
CA GLN A 42 11.39 5.30 -20.44
C GLN A 42 10.66 5.44 -21.79
N GLY A 43 9.75 6.41 -21.93
CA GLY A 43 8.95 6.62 -23.14
C GLY A 43 7.78 5.65 -23.29
N ILE A 44 7.39 4.95 -22.21
CA ILE A 44 6.25 4.04 -22.23
C ILE A 44 4.98 4.86 -22.01
N ASP A 45 4.16 4.95 -23.06
CA ASP A 45 2.83 5.53 -22.95
C ASP A 45 1.87 4.55 -22.26
N ILE A 46 1.67 4.75 -20.96
CA ILE A 46 0.76 3.98 -20.11
C ILE A 46 -0.73 4.15 -20.48
N THR A 47 -1.08 5.10 -21.34
CA THR A 47 -2.44 5.27 -21.87
C THR A 47 -2.70 4.36 -23.08
N SER A 48 -1.64 3.86 -23.70
CA SER A 48 -1.73 2.83 -24.74
C SER A 48 -2.05 1.46 -24.14
N GLY A 49 -2.70 0.58 -24.92
CA GLY A 49 -3.01 -0.78 -24.47
C GLY A 49 -1.78 -1.64 -24.14
N GLU A 50 -0.63 -1.35 -24.75
CA GLU A 50 0.63 -2.04 -24.48
C GLU A 50 1.34 -1.46 -23.25
N GLY A 51 1.40 -0.13 -23.12
CA GLY A 51 1.95 0.51 -21.93
C GLY A 51 1.15 0.20 -20.67
N LEU A 52 -0.19 0.11 -20.77
CA LEU A 52 -1.04 -0.30 -19.66
C LEU A 52 -0.74 -1.74 -19.21
N LYS A 53 -0.49 -2.67 -20.15
CA LYS A 53 -0.06 -4.04 -19.81
C LYS A 53 1.27 -4.04 -19.07
N THR A 54 2.23 -3.23 -19.55
CA THR A 54 3.54 -3.08 -18.91
C THR A 54 3.42 -2.53 -17.49
N PHE A 55 2.59 -1.49 -17.29
CA PHE A 55 2.29 -0.95 -15.96
C PHE A 55 1.67 -2.01 -15.04
N ILE A 56 0.64 -2.74 -15.50
CA ILE A 56 0.01 -3.81 -14.71
C ILE A 56 1.01 -4.90 -14.31
N LEU A 57 1.91 -5.29 -15.22
CA LEU A 57 2.96 -6.27 -14.92
C LEU A 57 3.95 -5.75 -13.87
N ALA A 58 4.31 -4.48 -13.93
CA ALA A 58 5.19 -3.86 -12.96
C ALA A 58 4.52 -3.73 -11.59
N VAL A 59 3.25 -3.32 -11.52
CA VAL A 59 2.45 -3.31 -10.28
C VAL A 59 2.34 -4.71 -9.68
N ARG A 60 2.14 -5.75 -10.51
CA ARG A 60 2.14 -7.15 -10.03
C ARG A 60 3.47 -7.58 -9.44
N ARG A 61 4.61 -7.06 -9.93
CA ARG A 61 5.92 -7.32 -9.34
C ARG A 61 6.08 -6.58 -8.03
N LEU A 62 5.64 -5.33 -7.96
CA LEU A 62 5.62 -4.52 -6.75
C LEU A 62 4.82 -5.23 -5.64
N ASN A 63 3.60 -5.67 -5.94
CA ASN A 63 2.74 -6.41 -5.01
C ASN A 63 3.33 -7.75 -4.51
N LYS A 64 4.28 -8.35 -5.24
CA LYS A 64 4.99 -9.55 -4.75
C LYS A 64 6.06 -9.21 -3.71
N GLN A 65 6.56 -7.97 -3.68
CA GLN A 65 7.57 -7.53 -2.73
C GLN A 65 6.95 -7.12 -1.38
N PHE A 66 5.70 -6.64 -1.39
CA PHE A 66 4.93 -6.30 -0.19
C PHE A 66 4.21 -7.50 0.47
N LYS A 67 4.61 -8.73 0.14
CA LYS A 67 3.91 -9.97 0.51
C LYS A 67 4.51 -10.69 1.72
#